data_AF-A0A2N2HQA1-F1
#
_entry.id   AF-A0A2N2HQA1-F1
#
_cell.length_a   1.000
_cell.length_b   1.000
_cell.length_c   1.000
_cell.angle_alpha   90.00
_cell.angle_beta   90.00
_cell.angle_gamma   90.00
#
_symmetry.space_group_name_H-M   'P 1'
#
loop_
_entity.id
_entity.type
_entity.pdbx_description
1 polymer ?
#
loop_
_entity_poly.entity_id
_entity_poly.type
_entity_poly.pdbx_seq_one_letter_code
_entity_poly.pdbx_strand_id
1 'polypeptide(L)'
;MIRYLVLPPLALGLVILQTSIVELFTAERLSLEFTIVVVIYAGLFMETGRGAILTFLMGYFMDALVTPFPGLYILSYGALFFTLSTVSARVYSAKTFFLISVTFLSVLAEGIILVSAYYIIYDMNVLLTGLKIYLPQACILSGLSPILFHFCRRLEGYGNGKPAQQAQWP
;
A
#
# COMPACT_ATOMS: atom_id res chain seq x y z
N MET A 1 -19.38 1.63 15.72
CA MET A 1 -19.74 2.41 14.52
C MET A 1 -18.83 3.62 14.30
N ILE A 2 -18.49 4.41 15.34
CA ILE A 2 -17.53 5.55 15.28
C ILE A 2 -16.21 5.25 14.55
N ARG A 3 -15.69 4.02 14.66
CA ARG A 3 -14.40 3.64 14.07
C ARG A 3 -14.36 3.67 12.54
N TYR A 4 -15.48 3.40 11.86
CA TYR A 4 -15.58 3.57 10.41
C TYR A 4 -15.72 5.03 9.99
N LEU A 5 -16.15 5.91 10.89
CA LEU A 5 -16.27 7.35 10.65
C LEU A 5 -14.90 8.07 10.74
N VAL A 6 -13.97 7.52 11.52
CA VAL A 6 -12.60 8.04 11.67
C VAL A 6 -11.65 7.53 10.58
N LEU A 7 -12.00 6.41 9.90
CA LEU A 7 -11.18 5.83 8.83
C LEU A 7 -10.96 6.79 7.64
N PRO A 8 -12.00 7.45 7.10
CA PRO A 8 -11.84 8.39 5.98
C PRO A 8 -10.92 9.58 6.25
N PRO A 9 -11.08 10.36 7.34
CA PRO A 9 -10.17 11.47 7.59
C PRO A 9 -8.74 11.00 7.86
N LEU A 10 -8.56 9.81 8.45
CA LEU A 10 -7.23 9.24 8.67
C LEU A 10 -6.57 8.82 7.35
N ALA A 11 -7.32 8.18 6.45
CA ALA A 11 -6.83 7.78 5.13
C ALA A 11 -6.47 9.00 4.28
N LEU A 12 -7.34 10.01 4.26
CA LEU A 12 -7.08 11.27 3.58
C LEU A 12 -5.84 11.97 4.15
N GLY A 13 -5.74 12.08 5.48
CA GLY A 13 -4.57 12.68 6.13
C GLY A 13 -3.27 11.95 5.83
N LEU A 14 -3.31 10.61 5.72
CA LEU A 14 -2.16 9.81 5.35
C LEU A 14 -1.74 10.07 3.89
N VAL A 15 -2.69 10.12 2.96
CA VAL A 15 -2.40 10.42 1.55
C VAL A 15 -1.82 11.82 1.41
N ILE A 16 -2.40 12.83 2.05
CA ILE A 16 -1.86 14.20 2.03
C ILE A 16 -0.44 14.23 2.62
N LEU A 17 -0.24 13.58 3.77
CA LEU A 17 1.08 13.54 4.41
C LEU A 17 2.10 12.86 3.50
N GLN A 18 1.74 11.74 2.85
CA GLN A 18 2.65 11.07 1.93
C GLN A 18 2.98 11.98 0.74
N THR A 19 1.99 12.64 0.13
CA THR A 19 2.21 13.46 -1.07
C THR A 19 3.12 14.63 -0.73
N SER A 20 2.92 15.26 0.44
CA SER A 20 3.78 16.33 0.93
C SER A 20 5.20 15.86 1.26
N ILE A 21 5.37 14.68 1.88
CA ILE A 21 6.71 14.14 2.19
C ILE A 21 7.46 13.79 0.90
N VAL A 22 6.78 13.15 -0.06
CA VAL A 22 7.39 12.77 -1.34
C VAL A 22 7.82 14.02 -2.11
N GLU A 23 6.97 15.04 -2.16
CA GLU A 23 7.28 16.33 -2.80
C GLU A 23 8.46 17.05 -2.12
N LEU A 24 8.55 16.99 -0.79
CA LEU A 24 9.62 17.64 -0.02
C LEU A 24 10.98 16.93 -0.14
N PHE A 25 10.99 15.59 -0.09
CA PHE A 25 12.22 14.81 -0.08
C PHE A 25 12.73 14.47 -1.47
N THR A 26 11.84 14.47 -2.46
CA THR A 26 12.18 13.95 -3.77
C THR A 26 11.93 14.99 -4.84
N ALA A 27 13.03 15.55 -5.35
CA ALA A 27 13.07 16.34 -6.58
C ALA A 27 12.70 15.46 -7.80
N GLU A 28 11.43 15.03 -7.88
CA GLU A 28 10.74 14.34 -8.98
C GLU A 28 11.30 12.97 -9.43
N ARG A 29 12.34 12.42 -8.77
CA ARG A 29 13.03 11.20 -9.23
C ARG A 29 12.63 9.88 -8.56
N LEU A 30 11.96 9.91 -7.41
CA LEU A 30 11.67 8.76 -6.55
C LEU A 30 10.29 8.94 -5.91
N SER A 31 9.26 8.37 -6.51
CA SER A 31 7.94 8.34 -5.87
C SER A 31 8.00 7.29 -4.76
N LEU A 32 7.90 7.68 -3.48
CA LEU A 32 7.77 6.71 -2.38
C LEU A 32 6.31 6.63 -1.97
N GLU A 33 5.60 5.64 -2.50
CA GLU A 33 4.18 5.45 -2.19
C GLU A 33 4.04 4.63 -0.90
N PHE A 34 3.86 5.31 0.24
CA PHE A 34 3.61 4.63 1.52
C PHE A 34 2.21 3.98 1.57
N THR A 35 1.27 4.47 0.76
CA THR A 35 -0.11 3.99 0.70
C THR A 35 -0.18 2.51 0.27
N ILE A 36 0.68 2.06 -0.65
CA ILE A 36 0.70 0.64 -1.04
C ILE A 36 1.07 -0.27 0.14
N VAL A 37 1.92 0.17 1.06
CA VAL A 37 2.29 -0.62 2.24
C VAL A 37 1.09 -0.82 3.16
N VAL A 38 0.25 0.22 3.30
CA VAL A 38 -0.99 0.11 4.07
C VAL A 38 -1.97 -0.84 3.39
N VAL A 39 -2.08 -0.81 2.06
CA VAL A 39 -2.90 -1.77 1.30
C VAL A 39 -2.38 -3.20 1.47
N ILE A 40 -1.06 -3.41 1.43
CA ILE A 40 -0.45 -4.72 1.63
C ILE A 40 -0.72 -5.23 3.05
N TYR A 41 -0.54 -4.36 4.05
CA TYR A 41 -0.87 -4.69 5.44
C TYR A 41 -2.35 -5.07 5.59
N ALA A 42 -3.25 -4.30 4.97
CA ALA A 42 -4.68 -4.55 5.00
C ALA A 42 -5.04 -5.90 4.37
N GLY A 43 -4.40 -6.26 3.26
CA GLY A 43 -4.61 -7.54 2.58
C GLY A 43 -4.04 -8.74 3.35
N LEU A 44 -2.96 -8.56 4.11
CA LEU A 44 -2.31 -9.66 4.82
C LEU A 44 -2.86 -9.89 6.24
N PHE A 45 -3.14 -8.82 6.99
CA PHE A 45 -3.37 -8.91 8.44
C PHE A 45 -4.76 -8.49 8.92
N MET A 46 -5.50 -7.69 8.15
CA MET A 46 -6.84 -7.25 8.55
C MET A 46 -7.93 -8.23 8.13
N GLU A 47 -9.06 -8.19 8.85
CA GLU A 47 -10.30 -8.85 8.42
C GLU A 47 -10.71 -8.34 7.03
N THR A 48 -11.07 -9.25 6.12
CA THR A 48 -11.33 -8.96 4.70
C THR A 48 -12.27 -7.77 4.48
N GLY A 49 -13.34 -7.65 5.27
CA GLY A 49 -14.28 -6.53 5.16
C GLY A 49 -13.66 -5.17 5.53
N ARG A 50 -12.85 -5.10 6.58
CA ARG A 50 -12.19 -3.86 7.01
C ARG A 50 -11.05 -3.49 6.09
N GLY A 51 -10.25 -4.49 5.71
CA GLY A 51 -9.15 -4.30 4.77
C GLY A 51 -9.64 -3.82 3.40
N ALA A 52 -10.75 -4.36 2.90
CA ALA A 52 -11.35 -3.94 1.63
C ALA A 52 -11.79 -2.47 1.67
N ILE A 53 -12.46 -2.03 2.76
CA ILE A 53 -12.86 -0.63 2.92
C ILE A 53 -11.65 0.28 2.96
N LEU A 54 -10.60 -0.07 3.71
CA LEU A 54 -9.39 0.73 3.82
C LEU A 54 -8.67 0.84 2.46
N THR A 55 -8.49 -0.28 1.77
CA THR A 55 -7.90 -0.33 0.43
C THR A 55 -8.68 0.52 -0.57
N PHE A 56 -10.00 0.42 -0.57
CA PHE A 56 -10.87 1.22 -1.43
C PHE A 56 -10.69 2.72 -1.16
N LEU A 57 -10.66 3.11 0.11
CA LEU A 57 -10.49 4.50 0.52
C LEU A 57 -9.13 5.07 0.11
N MET A 58 -8.08 4.28 0.30
CA MET A 58 -6.71 4.62 -0.12
C MET A 58 -6.62 4.79 -1.63
N GLY A 59 -7.17 3.85 -2.39
CA GLY A 59 -7.21 3.94 -3.85
C GLY A 59 -8.00 5.16 -4.32
N TYR A 60 -9.16 5.42 -3.70
CA TYR A 60 -10.00 6.57 -4.04
C TYR A 60 -9.30 7.90 -3.80
N PHE A 61 -8.63 8.07 -2.67
CA PHE A 61 -7.90 9.31 -2.40
C PHE A 61 -6.66 9.47 -3.28
N MET A 62 -5.97 8.37 -3.61
CA MET A 62 -4.87 8.41 -4.58
C MET A 62 -5.36 8.83 -5.97
N ASP A 63 -6.46 8.24 -6.43
CA ASP A 63 -7.07 8.59 -7.71
C ASP A 63 -7.60 10.03 -7.76
N ALA A 64 -8.03 10.58 -6.62
CA ALA A 64 -8.54 11.95 -6.54
C ALA A 64 -7.42 13.00 -6.45
N LEU A 65 -6.26 12.65 -5.88
CA LEU A 65 -5.21 13.63 -5.54
C LEU A 65 -3.96 13.53 -6.40
N VAL A 66 -3.64 12.35 -6.94
CA VAL A 66 -2.33 12.08 -7.58
C VAL A 66 -2.48 11.85 -9.08
N THR A 67 -3.47 11.07 -9.52
CA THR A 67 -3.60 10.72 -10.93
C THR A 67 -4.64 11.57 -11.67
N PRO A 68 -4.39 11.88 -12.96
CA PRO A 68 -5.40 12.54 -13.80
C PRO A 68 -6.59 11.64 -14.14
N PHE A 69 -6.39 10.31 -14.11
CA PHE A 69 -7.41 9.33 -14.49
C PHE A 69 -8.00 8.67 -13.24
N PRO A 70 -9.30 8.85 -12.98
CA PRO A 70 -9.94 8.25 -11.82
C PRO A 70 -10.08 6.73 -12.01
N GLY A 71 -9.76 5.96 -10.98
CA GLY A 71 -9.98 4.51 -10.92
C GLY A 71 -8.74 3.64 -11.13
N LEU A 72 -7.58 4.20 -11.49
CA LEU A 72 -6.36 3.42 -11.70
C LEU A 72 -5.83 2.84 -10.39
N TYR A 73 -5.71 3.65 -9.34
CA TYR A 73 -5.26 3.21 -8.03
C TYR A 73 -6.30 2.36 -7.32
N ILE A 74 -7.60 2.67 -7.45
CA ILE A 74 -8.66 1.81 -6.91
C ILE A 74 -8.55 0.38 -7.49
N LEU A 75 -8.33 0.27 -8.80
CA LEU A 75 -8.24 -1.02 -9.47
C LEU A 75 -6.94 -1.75 -9.15
N SER A 76 -5.80 -1.05 -9.18
CA SER A 76 -4.50 -1.65 -8.83
C SER A 76 -4.47 -2.13 -7.38
N TYR A 77 -4.89 -1.30 -6.43
CA TYR A 77 -4.95 -1.64 -5.02
C TYR A 77 -5.98 -2.71 -4.72
N GLY A 78 -7.14 -2.69 -5.39
CA GLY A 78 -8.13 -3.75 -5.31
C GLY A 78 -7.55 -5.10 -5.73
N ALA A 79 -6.90 -5.15 -6.90
CA ALA A 79 -6.28 -6.38 -7.43
C ALA A 79 -5.18 -6.93 -6.49
N LEU A 80 -4.33 -6.04 -5.98
CA LEU A 80 -3.31 -6.41 -4.99
C LEU A 80 -3.96 -6.94 -3.71
N PHE A 81 -4.96 -6.25 -3.16
CA PHE A 81 -5.65 -6.66 -1.95
C PHE A 81 -6.29 -8.04 -2.07
N PHE A 82 -6.95 -8.36 -3.18
CA PHE A 82 -7.52 -9.69 -3.41
C PHE A 82 -6.45 -10.78 -3.49
N THR A 83 -5.35 -10.50 -4.20
CA THR A 83 -4.22 -11.42 -4.32
C THR A 83 -3.62 -11.70 -2.94
N LEU A 84 -3.37 -10.64 -2.16
CA LEU A 84 -2.77 -10.72 -0.83
C LEU A 84 -3.70 -11.38 0.20
N SER A 85 -5.00 -11.12 0.14
CA SER A 85 -6.00 -11.77 0.99
C SER A 85 -6.02 -13.29 0.76
N THR A 86 -5.88 -13.70 -0.50
CA THR A 86 -5.81 -15.12 -0.87
C THR A 86 -4.50 -15.76 -0.39
N VAL A 87 -3.39 -15.04 -0.54
CA VAL A 87 -2.06 -15.48 -0.08
C VAL A 87 -2.03 -15.60 1.45
N SER A 88 -2.62 -14.65 2.18
CA SER A 88 -2.71 -14.68 3.65
C SER A 88 -3.47 -15.90 4.15
N ALA A 89 -4.57 -16.27 3.49
CA ALA A 89 -5.32 -17.49 3.81
C ALA A 89 -4.51 -18.78 3.59
N ARG A 90 -3.46 -18.76 2.76
CA ARG A 90 -2.63 -19.94 2.42
C ARG A 90 -1.30 -19.98 3.16
N VAL A 91 -0.73 -18.83 3.51
CA VAL A 91 0.63 -18.73 4.06
C VAL A 91 0.57 -18.02 5.41
N TYR A 92 0.38 -18.82 6.47
CA TYR A 92 0.33 -18.33 7.86
C TYR A 92 1.71 -18.19 8.52
N SER A 93 2.80 -18.49 7.81
CA SER A 93 4.15 -18.43 8.37
C SER A 93 4.75 -17.05 8.12
N ALA A 94 4.52 -16.13 9.07
CA ALA A 94 4.94 -14.73 9.05
C ALA A 94 6.46 -14.52 9.21
N LYS A 95 7.27 -15.24 8.42
CA LYS A 95 8.72 -15.03 8.40
C LYS A 95 9.02 -13.68 7.76
N THR A 96 9.94 -12.92 8.36
CA THR A 96 10.34 -11.59 7.87
C THR A 96 10.73 -11.58 6.38
N PHE A 97 11.41 -12.64 5.92
CA PHE A 97 11.75 -12.81 4.50
C PHE A 97 10.54 -12.90 3.58
N PHE A 98 9.45 -13.54 4.02
CA PHE A 98 8.22 -13.64 3.25
C PHE A 98 7.56 -12.27 3.08
N LEU A 99 7.50 -11.48 4.16
CA LEU A 99 6.93 -10.12 4.14
C LEU A 99 7.69 -9.18 3.19
N ILE A 100 9.02 -9.23 3.24
CA ILE A 100 9.88 -8.44 2.33
C ILE A 100 9.62 -8.84 0.88
N SER A 101 9.61 -10.15 0.58
CA SER A 101 9.41 -10.65 -0.78
C SER A 101 8.02 -10.32 -1.33
N VAL A 102 6.97 -10.51 -0.53
CA VAL A 102 5.60 -10.17 -0.91
C VAL A 102 5.44 -8.67 -1.14
N THR A 103 6.03 -7.84 -0.27
CA THR A 103 5.99 -6.38 -0.44
C THR A 103 6.70 -5.96 -1.71
N PHE A 104 7.91 -6.50 -1.94
CA PHE A 104 8.67 -6.22 -3.16
C PHE A 104 7.88 -6.57 -4.42
N LEU A 105 7.30 -7.77 -4.46
CA LEU A 105 6.54 -8.23 -5.62
C LEU A 105 5.25 -7.41 -5.82
N SER A 106 4.60 -7.00 -4.74
CA SER A 106 3.38 -6.18 -4.79
C SER A 106 3.67 -4.76 -5.32
N VAL A 107 4.75 -4.11 -4.85
CA VAL A 107 5.17 -2.79 -5.34
C VAL A 107 5.60 -2.87 -6.80
N LEU A 108 6.31 -3.92 -7.18
CA LEU A 108 6.70 -4.13 -8.57
C LEU A 108 5.47 -4.36 -9.47
N ALA A 109 4.51 -5.17 -9.01
CA ALA A 109 3.27 -5.44 -9.74
C ALA A 109 2.44 -4.16 -9.92
N GLU A 110 2.33 -3.32 -8.89
CA GLU A 110 1.69 -2.00 -9.02
C GLU A 110 2.38 -1.15 -10.09
N GLY A 111 3.70 -1.02 -10.01
CA GLY A 111 4.48 -0.25 -10.98
C GLY A 111 4.28 -0.73 -12.41
N ILE A 112 4.23 -2.05 -12.63
CA ILE A 112 3.93 -2.63 -13.95
C ILE A 112 2.52 -2.26 -14.40
N ILE A 113 1.50 -2.43 -13.53
CA ILE A 113 0.11 -2.08 -13.85
C ILE A 113 -0.01 -0.61 -14.23
N LEU A 114 0.58 0.30 -13.45
CA LEU A 114 0.54 1.74 -13.70
C LEU A 114 1.27 2.09 -15.00
N VAL A 115 2.50 1.61 -15.20
CA VAL A 115 3.26 1.87 -16.44
C VAL A 115 2.54 1.34 -17.67
N SER A 116 1.96 0.14 -17.60
CA SER A 116 1.15 -0.41 -18.69
C SER A 116 -0.10 0.41 -18.96
N ALA A 117 -0.80 0.88 -17.92
CA ALA A 117 -1.96 1.73 -18.09
C ALA A 117 -1.59 3.09 -18.70
N TYR A 118 -0.49 3.70 -18.28
CA TYR A 118 0.03 4.92 -18.88
C TYR A 118 0.41 4.74 -20.35
N TYR A 119 1.04 3.61 -20.70
CA TYR A 119 1.36 3.29 -22.09
C TYR A 119 0.10 3.15 -22.95
N ILE A 120 -0.92 2.43 -22.48
CA ILE A 120 -2.16 2.20 -23.24
C ILE A 120 -2.99 3.49 -23.39
N ILE A 121 -3.08 4.32 -22.34
CA ILE A 121 -3.94 5.50 -22.33
C ILE A 121 -3.28 6.70 -23.03
N TYR A 122 -1.99 6.92 -22.80
CA TYR A 122 -1.27 8.11 -23.28
C TYR A 122 -0.31 7.85 -24.45
N ASP A 123 -0.15 6.60 -24.88
CA ASP A 123 0.82 6.18 -25.92
C ASP A 123 2.27 6.63 -25.63
N MET A 124 2.58 6.89 -24.35
CA MET A 124 3.89 7.33 -23.93
C MET A 124 4.76 6.13 -23.57
N ASN A 125 5.93 6.03 -24.21
CA ASN A 125 6.95 5.04 -23.90
C ASN A 125 7.66 5.34 -22.57
N VAL A 126 6.93 5.20 -21.45
CA VAL A 126 7.42 5.45 -20.08
C VAL A 126 7.99 4.20 -19.42
N LEU A 127 8.21 3.10 -20.15
CA LEU A 127 8.71 1.83 -19.60
C LEU A 127 10.06 1.98 -18.88
N LEU A 128 11.06 2.59 -19.52
CA LEU A 128 12.38 2.77 -18.91
C LEU A 128 12.34 3.74 -17.72
N THR A 129 11.58 4.82 -17.84
CA THR A 129 11.43 5.83 -16.78
C THR A 129 10.70 5.25 -15.58
N GLY A 130 9.59 4.56 -15.81
CA GLY A 130 8.82 3.86 -14.80
C GLY A 130 9.66 2.81 -14.08
N LEU A 131 10.36 1.94 -14.81
CA LEU A 131 11.24 0.94 -14.20
C LEU A 131 12.33 1.60 -13.32
N LYS A 132 12.92 2.70 -13.78
CA LYS A 132 13.94 3.43 -13.04
C LYS A 132 13.41 4.07 -11.75
N ILE A 133 12.11 4.34 -11.66
CA ILE A 133 11.46 4.92 -10.48
C ILE A 133 10.94 3.79 -9.54
N TYR A 134 10.14 2.86 -10.07
CA TYR A 134 9.48 1.83 -9.29
C TYR A 134 10.43 0.75 -8.74
N LEU A 135 11.55 0.48 -9.41
CA LEU A 135 12.51 -0.55 -8.99
C LEU A 135 13.29 -0.14 -7.72
N PRO A 136 13.90 1.05 -7.62
CA PRO A 136 14.49 1.50 -6.36
C PRO A 136 13.43 1.74 -5.28
N GLN A 137 12.23 2.21 -5.65
CA GLN A 137 11.08 2.31 -4.74
C GLN A 137 10.75 0.94 -4.10
N ALA A 138 10.60 -0.12 -4.90
CA ALA A 138 10.32 -1.46 -4.42
C ALA A 138 11.39 -1.99 -3.46
N CYS A 139 12.68 -1.74 -3.75
CA CYS A 139 13.78 -2.10 -2.85
C CYS A 139 13.69 -1.36 -1.50
N ILE A 140 13.44 -0.06 -1.51
CA ILE A 140 13.38 0.76 -0.29
C ILE A 140 12.16 0.36 0.56
N LEU A 141 10.97 0.27 -0.06
CA LEU A 141 9.73 -0.06 0.62
C LEU A 141 9.70 -1.50 1.12
N SER A 142 10.25 -2.46 0.37
CA SER A 142 10.36 -3.84 0.85
C SER A 142 11.30 -3.95 2.07
N GLY A 143 12.43 -3.23 2.08
CA GLY A 143 13.31 -3.16 3.24
C GLY A 143 12.67 -2.47 4.46
N LEU A 144 11.87 -1.44 4.23
CA LEU A 144 11.12 -0.72 5.28
C LEU A 144 9.86 -1.45 5.74
N SER A 145 9.38 -2.45 4.98
CA SER A 145 8.13 -3.16 5.25
C SER A 145 7.98 -3.71 6.67
N PRO A 146 8.99 -4.34 7.32
CA PRO A 146 8.79 -4.88 8.67
C PRO A 146 8.61 -3.77 9.70
N ILE A 147 9.26 -2.62 9.51
CA ILE A 147 9.15 -1.46 10.39
C ILE A 147 7.78 -0.81 10.20
N LEU A 148 7.35 -0.59 8.95
CA LEU A 148 6.06 0.01 8.63
C LEU A 148 4.88 -0.87 9.09
N PHE A 149 4.99 -2.19 8.95
CA PHE A 149 4.00 -3.12 9.49
C PHE A 149 3.94 -3.08 11.01
N HIS A 150 5.08 -2.92 11.70
CA HIS A 150 5.10 -2.74 13.14
C HIS A 150 4.35 -1.46 13.56
N PHE A 151 4.56 -0.35 12.85
CA PHE A 151 3.82 0.90 13.07
C PHE A 151 2.31 0.74 12.83
N CYS A 152 1.91 0.12 11.72
CA CYS A 152 0.49 -0.12 11.40
C CYS A 152 -0.19 -0.94 12.50
N ARG A 153 0.47 -2.00 12.98
CA ARG A 153 -0.05 -2.86 14.04
C ARG A 153 -0.18 -2.12 15.38
N ARG A 154 0.75 -1.20 15.67
CA ARG A 154 0.67 -0.35 16.86
C ARG A 154 -0.52 0.60 16.80
N LEU A 155 -0.76 1.23 15.65
CA LEU A 155 -1.92 2.10 15.43
C LEU A 155 -3.24 1.32 15.54
N GLU A 156 -3.29 0.10 15.00
CA GLU A 156 -4.45 -0.77 15.12
C GLU A 156 -4.74 -1.17 16.58
N GLY A 157 -3.69 -1.44 17.37
CA GLY A 157 -3.78 -1.71 18.80
C GLY A 157 -4.41 -0.56 19.60
N TYR A 158 -4.03 0.69 19.31
CA TYR A 158 -4.64 1.86 19.93
C TYR A 158 -6.13 2.02 19.56
N GLY A 159 -6.50 1.74 18.31
CA GLY A 159 -7.90 1.84 17.88
C GLY A 159 -8.81 0.73 18.44
N ASN A 160 -8.27 -0.42 18.85
CA ASN A 160 -9.06 -1.59 19.25
C ASN A 160 -9.28 -1.72 20.76
N GLY A 161 -8.62 -0.89 21.59
CA GLY A 161 -8.71 -0.97 23.04
C GLY A 161 -8.26 -2.33 23.63
N LYS A 162 -7.65 -3.21 22.83
CA LYS A 162 -7.10 -4.49 23.27
C LYS A 162 -5.62 -4.29 23.58
N PRO A 163 -5.14 -4.66 24.77
CA PRO A 163 -3.73 -4.57 25.10
C PRO A 163 -2.92 -5.41 24.11
N ALA A 164 -1.70 -4.97 23.85
CA ALA A 164 -0.73 -5.55 22.93
C ALA A 164 -0.30 -6.98 23.34
N GLN A 165 -1.22 -7.95 23.23
CA GLN A 165 -1.03 -9.36 23.59
C GLN A 165 -1.89 -10.16 22.59
N GLN A 166 -1.31 -10.84 21.59
CA GLN A 166 -0.34 -11.91 21.76
C GLN A 166 0.94 -11.66 20.96
N ALA A 167 2.01 -11.42 21.71
CA ALA A 167 3.32 -11.95 21.38
C ALA A 167 3.25 -13.48 21.54
N GLN A 168 3.11 -14.20 20.42
CA GLN A 168 3.47 -15.60 20.29
C GLN A 168 3.64 -15.87 18.80
N TRP A 169 4.88 -15.69 18.36
CA TRP A 169 5.39 -16.30 17.15
C TRP A 169 5.41 -17.82 17.38
N PRO A 170 4.96 -18.67 16.44
CA PRO A 170 5.71 -19.86 16.10
C PRO A 170 6.95 -19.50 15.26
#